data_AF-A0A942CWD1-F1
#
_entry.id   AF-A0A942CWD1-F1
#
_cell.length_a   1.000
_cell.length_b   1.000
_cell.length_c   1.000
_cell.angle_alpha   90.00
_cell.angle_beta   90.00
_cell.angle_gamma   90.00
#
_symmetry.space_group_name_H-M   'P 1'
#
loop_
_entity.id
_entity.type
_entity.pdbx_description
1 polymer ?
#
loop_
_entity_poly.entity_id
_entity_poly.type
_entity_poly.pdbx_seq_one_letter_code
_entity_poly.pdbx_strand_id
1 'polypeptide(L)' 'MKRCATICVFAKPPVPGKVKTRLIPLLGEKGAAELAAAFLEDTWASVAALPWAKPILAATATAEEYSLLSNAE' A
#
# COMPACT_ATOMS: atom_id res chain seq x y z
N MET A 1 29.85 -10.84 -1.11
CA MET A 1 28.97 -10.47 0.03
C MET A 1 27.67 -9.91 -0.51
N LYS A 2 26.54 -10.62 -0.41
CA LYS A 2 25.22 -10.02 -0.65
C LYS A 2 24.97 -9.02 0.47
N ARG A 3 25.00 -7.72 0.16
CA ARG A 3 24.49 -6.71 1.09
C ARG A 3 23.00 -6.97 1.22
N CYS A 4 22.52 -7.21 2.44
CA CYS A 4 21.12 -7.39 2.75
C CYS A 4 20.70 -6.19 3.60
N ALA A 5 19.75 -5.40 3.10
CA ALA A 5 19.19 -4.27 3.82
C ALA A 5 17.67 -4.43 3.95
N THR A 6 17.14 -4.05 5.10
CA THR A 6 15.70 -4.08 5.35
C THR A 6 15.07 -2.79 4.85
N ILE A 7 14.03 -2.90 4.02
CA ILE A 7 13.23 -1.76 3.56
C ILE A 7 11.85 -1.87 4.21
N CYS A 8 11.49 -0.89 5.03
CA CYS A 8 10.18 -0.82 5.66
C CYS A 8 9.26 0.11 4.87
N VAL A 9 8.19 -0.43 4.29
CA VAL A 9 7.14 0.33 3.61
C VAL A 9 6.02 0.56 4.63
N PHE A 10 5.83 1.82 5.00
CA PHE A 10 4.73 2.20 5.89
C PHE A 10 3.48 2.48 5.05
N ALA A 11 2.41 1.73 5.30
CA ALA A 11 1.19 1.82 4.54
C ALA A 11 -0.04 1.98 5.43
N LYS A 12 -0.89 2.94 5.09
CA LYS A 12 -2.21 3.10 5.69
C LYS A 12 -3.23 2.32 4.86
N PRO A 13 -4.13 1.53 5.49
CA PRO A 13 -5.14 0.75 4.77
C PRO A 13 -5.98 1.63 3.83
N PRO A 14 -6.21 1.22 2.57
CA PRO A 14 -6.91 2.00 1.55
C PRO A 14 -8.43 2.00 1.81
N VAL A 15 -8.85 2.73 2.85
CA VAL A 15 -10.26 2.85 3.22
C VAL A 15 -10.82 4.17 2.65
N PRO A 16 -11.96 4.15 1.94
CA PRO A 16 -12.64 5.35 1.46
C PRO A 16 -12.81 6.41 2.57
N GLY A 17 -12.56 7.67 2.22
CA GLY A 17 -12.63 8.80 3.16
C GLY A 17 -11.48 8.90 4.17
N LYS A 18 -10.60 7.88 4.28
CA LYS A 18 -9.51 7.85 5.27
C LYS A 18 -8.11 7.98 4.67
N VAL A 19 -7.95 7.77 3.37
CA VAL A 19 -6.66 7.87 2.66
C VAL A 19 -6.72 8.91 1.57
N LYS A 20 -5.55 9.50 1.27
CA LYS A 20 -5.36 10.47 0.18
C LYS A 20 -6.49 11.52 0.13
N THR A 21 -6.88 12.04 1.29
CA THR A 21 -8.10 12.86 1.43
C THR A 21 -8.07 14.14 0.60
N ARG A 22 -6.88 14.66 0.30
CA ARG A 22 -6.68 15.79 -0.62
C ARG A 22 -7.05 15.48 -2.07
N LEU A 23 -7.13 14.21 -2.46
CA LEU A 23 -7.55 13.77 -3.80
C LEU A 23 -9.04 13.46 -3.89
N ILE A 24 -9.76 13.40 -2.76
CA ILE A 24 -11.21 13.14 -2.74
C ILE A 24 -12.00 14.14 -3.61
N PRO A 25 -11.71 15.46 -3.63
CA PRO A 25 -12.46 16.38 -4.49
C PRO A 25 -12.35 16.09 -5.99
N LEU A 26 -11.30 15.37 -6.42
CA LEU A 26 -11.05 15.03 -7.83
C LEU A 26 -11.48 13.61 -8.19
N LEU A 27 -11.36 12.66 -7.24
CA LEU A 27 -11.52 11.22 -7.48
C LEU A 27 -12.67 10.58 -6.70
N GLY A 28 -13.33 11.34 -5.82
CA GLY A 28 -14.24 10.79 -4.81
C GLY A 28 -13.51 9.97 -3.74
N GLU A 29 -14.25 9.53 -2.73
CA GLU A 29 -13.69 8.72 -1.64
C GLU A 29 -13.23 7.35 -2.09
N LYS A 30 -14.01 6.68 -2.96
CA LYS A 30 -13.68 5.37 -3.53
C LYS A 30 -12.44 5.46 -4.41
N GLY A 31 -12.41 6.41 -5.35
CA GLY A 31 -11.24 6.59 -6.24
C GLY A 31 -9.97 7.00 -5.51
N ALA A 32 -10.07 7.77 -4.42
CA ALA A 32 -8.91 8.06 -3.57
C ALA A 32 -8.36 6.81 -2.84
N ALA A 33 -9.24 5.88 -2.46
CA ALA A 33 -8.86 4.60 -1.85
C ALA A 33 -8.26 3.63 -2.88
N GLU A 34 -8.88 3.48 -4.03
CA GLU A 34 -8.38 2.66 -5.15
C GLU A 34 -6.99 3.13 -5.59
N LEU A 35 -6.79 4.45 -5.75
CA LEU A 35 -5.49 5.01 -6.08
C LEU A 35 -4.45 4.76 -4.99
N ALA A 36 -4.85 4.79 -3.72
CA ALA A 36 -3.95 4.47 -2.61
C ALA A 36 -3.53 2.99 -2.61
N ALA A 37 -4.43 2.08 -2.98
CA ALA A 37 -4.12 0.66 -3.17
C ALA A 37 -3.13 0.46 -4.33
N ALA A 38 -3.40 1.06 -5.49
CA ALA A 38 -2.51 0.99 -6.65
C ALA A 38 -1.08 1.51 -6.33
N PHE A 39 -0.98 2.65 -5.64
CA PHE A 39 0.34 3.18 -5.21
C PHE A 39 1.09 2.22 -4.29
N LEU A 40 0.37 1.51 -3.42
CA LEU A 40 1.00 0.54 -2.53
C LEU A 40 1.48 -0.68 -3.32
N GLU A 41 0.66 -1.21 -4.23
CA GLU A 41 1.01 -2.36 -5.09
C GLU A 41 2.25 -2.04 -5.95
N ASP A 42 2.27 -0.88 -6.60
CA ASP A 42 3.41 -0.42 -7.41
C ASP A 42 4.69 -0.28 -6.57
N THR A 43 4.56 0.31 -5.38
CA THR A 43 5.68 0.47 -4.45
C THR A 43 6.18 -0.89 -3.98
N TRP A 44 5.28 -1.80 -3.61
CA TRP A 44 5.62 -3.13 -3.14
C TRP A 44 6.31 -3.94 -4.22
N ALA A 45 5.77 -3.96 -5.44
CA ALA A 45 6.38 -4.63 -6.59
C ALA A 45 7.80 -4.10 -6.87
N SER A 46 7.98 -2.79 -6.81
CA SER A 46 9.28 -2.14 -7.02
C SER A 46 10.32 -2.57 -5.97
N VAL A 47 9.94 -2.62 -4.70
CA VAL A 47 10.84 -3.01 -3.60
C VAL A 47 11.09 -4.52 -3.61
N ALA A 48 10.05 -5.33 -3.87
CA ALA A 48 10.15 -6.79 -3.91
C ALA A 48 11.04 -7.29 -5.06
N ALA A 49 11.18 -6.52 -6.15
CA ALA A 49 12.08 -6.83 -7.25
C ALA A 49 13.57 -6.65 -6.91
N LEU A 50 13.92 -6.03 -5.78
CA LEU A 50 15.31 -5.76 -5.41
C LEU A 50 15.98 -7.02 -4.82
N PRO A 51 16.99 -7.62 -5.49
CA PRO A 51 17.57 -8.90 -5.08
C PRO A 51 18.41 -8.84 -3.79
N TRP A 52 18.63 -7.63 -3.26
CA TRP A 52 19.40 -7.34 -2.06
C TRP A 52 18.53 -6.86 -0.89
N ALA A 53 17.23 -6.60 -1.13
CA ALA A 53 16.36 -6.04 -0.11
C ALA A 53 15.55 -7.14 0.60
N LYS A 54 15.32 -6.93 1.90
CA LYS A 54 14.28 -7.60 2.65
C LYS A 54 13.13 -6.62 2.88
N PRO A 55 12.07 -6.65 2.04
CA PRO A 55 10.92 -5.77 2.22
C PRO A 55 10.09 -6.20 3.44
N ILE A 56 9.60 -5.20 4.18
CA ILE A 56 8.63 -5.36 5.26
C ILE A 56 7.52 -4.35 5.04
N LEU A 57 6.27 -4.81 5.07
CA LEU A 57 5.10 -3.94 5.08
C LEU A 57 4.70 -3.67 6.54
N ALA A 58 4.77 -2.42 6.96
CA ALA A 58 4.28 -1.98 8.26
C ALA A 58 2.95 -1.25 8.07
N ALA A 59 1.87 -1.87 8.52
CA ALA A 59 0.52 -1.31 8.41
C ALA A 59 -0.24 -1.42 9.73
N THR A 60 -1.26 -0.56 9.88
CA THR A 60 -2.16 -0.56 11.04
C THR A 60 -3.31 -1.55 10.93
N ALA A 61 -3.38 -2.30 9.83
CA ALA A 61 -4.37 -3.35 9.58
C ALA A 61 -3.64 -4.67 9.28
N THR A 62 -4.32 -5.78 9.51
CA THR A 62 -3.79 -7.11 9.21
C THR A 62 -3.75 -7.37 7.71
N ALA A 63 -3.00 -8.39 7.29
CA ALA A 63 -2.98 -8.83 5.91
C ALA A 63 -4.38 -9.28 5.43
N GLU A 64 -5.19 -9.87 6.32
CA GLU A 64 -6.58 -10.23 5.98
C GLU A 64 -7.44 -8.98 5.73
N GLU A 65 -7.31 -7.95 6.57
CA GLU A 65 -8.04 -6.69 6.40
C GLU A 65 -7.66 -5.99 5.09
N TYR A 66 -6.40 -6.07 4.66
CA TYR A 66 -5.99 -5.59 3.33
C TYR A 66 -6.65 -6.37 2.19
N SER A 67 -6.69 -7.70 2.29
CA SER A 67 -7.32 -8.57 1.29
C SER A 67 -8.83 -8.31 1.19
N LEU A 68 -9.49 -8.02 2.32
CA LEU A 68 -10.92 -7.68 2.32
C LEU A 68 -11.19 -6.30 1.70
N LEU A 69 -10.27 -5.34 1.86
CA LEU A 69 -10.38 -4.02 1.24
C LEU A 69 -10.11 -4.05 -0.27
N SER A 70 -9.25 -4.95 -0.75
CA SER A 70 -8.99 -5.12 -2.19
C SER A 70 -10.10 -5.91 -2.91
N ASN A 71 -10.86 -6.74 -2.20
CA ASN A 71 -11.95 -7.56 -2.76
C ASN A 71 -13.35 -6.96 -2.58
N ALA A 72 -13.47 -5.78 -1.98
CA ALA A 72 -14.73 -5.07 -1.82
C ALA A 72 -15.08 -4.32 -3.12
N GLU A 73 -15.55 -5.05 -4.12
CA GLU A 73 -16.17 -4.47 -5.33
C GLU A 73 -17.58 -3.92 -5.05
#